data_AF-A0A958TFE8-F1
#
_entry.id   AF-A0A958TFE8-F1
#
_cell.length_a   1.000
_cell.length_b   1.000
_cell.length_c   1.000
_cell.angle_alpha   90.00
_cell.angle_beta   90.00
_cell.angle_gamma   90.00
#
_symmetry.space_group_name_H-M   'P 1'
#
loop_
_entity.id
_entity.type
_entity.pdbx_description
1 polymer ?
#
loop_
_entity_poly.entity_id
_entity_poly.type
_entity_poly.pdbx_seq_one_letter_code
_entity_poly.pdbx_strand_id
1 'polypeptide(L)'
;MLLDIFIITTIFIAGFEIKFFFRKLLDANDRKVLNLLWLYHVVISLTFIAYVSQSGGDALGYWFNVKHFEAYDLNYYYSLGIGTTFMYVINYFPSKILELSFMTGSFLYAFLGYVGILLFYIIFKQKAASQVRLFGVKLFPYLFFLPNLHFWSSGIGKDSILFFCIAVFFYGMLRPRKHLVSMVLVLLLSYFIRPHITFFLLISFGLGFVLDGKLRSYQKILLLLPLFLILVFSLQNVLTYLRIEDLDFNSLNNFAEDKVLKLSRSHTDSAIDLSNYPYPLKVFTFLYRPLFFDINGVLAIFASVENLILLVLTLRLLRANPFKLFRKSDYFFKSMLIFFLLGTLSFSLILGNLGIMLRQKNMFIPALLFICLWSFSKQLKIREAVHSKTKETVL
;
A
#
# COMPACT_ATOMS: atom_id res chain seq x y z
N MET A 1 -24.53 -20.35 -6.33
CA MET A 1 -24.39 -21.15 -5.09
C MET A 1 -23.35 -22.27 -5.20
N LEU A 2 -23.53 -23.32 -6.02
CA LEU A 2 -22.50 -24.39 -6.14
C LEU A 2 -21.15 -23.85 -6.66
N LEU A 3 -21.18 -22.97 -7.66
CA LEU A 3 -19.98 -22.30 -8.19
C LEU A 3 -19.29 -21.43 -7.12
N ASP A 4 -20.05 -20.71 -6.29
CA ASP A 4 -19.51 -19.91 -5.20
C ASP A 4 -18.76 -20.77 -4.18
N ILE A 5 -19.38 -21.88 -3.75
CA ILE A 5 -18.76 -22.82 -2.79
C ILE A 5 -17.46 -23.38 -3.37
N PHE A 6 -17.47 -23.78 -4.64
CA PHE A 6 -16.30 -24.30 -5.33
C PHE A 6 -15.16 -23.26 -5.39
N ILE A 7 -15.47 -22.02 -5.78
CA ILE A 7 -14.46 -20.95 -5.90
C ILE A 7 -13.92 -20.56 -4.53
N ILE A 8 -14.77 -20.39 -3.52
CA ILE A 8 -14.35 -20.05 -2.15
C ILE A 8 -13.45 -21.15 -1.59
N THR A 9 -13.82 -22.43 -1.77
CA THR A 9 -13.00 -23.57 -1.32
C THR A 9 -11.65 -23.58 -2.03
N THR A 10 -11.63 -23.34 -3.34
CA THR A 10 -10.41 -23.26 -4.14
C THR A 10 -9.50 -22.12 -3.66
N ILE A 11 -10.06 -20.94 -3.40
CA ILE A 11 -9.32 -19.79 -2.86
C ILE A 11 -8.74 -20.12 -1.48
N PHE A 12 -9.53 -20.75 -0.62
CA PHE A 12 -9.10 -21.13 0.73
C PHE A 12 -7.90 -22.07 0.69
N ILE A 13 -7.95 -23.10 -0.15
CA ILE A 13 -6.84 -24.03 -0.37
C ILE A 13 -5.65 -23.31 -1.01
N ALA A 14 -5.87 -22.50 -2.05
CA ALA A 14 -4.82 -21.77 -2.74
C ALA A 14 -4.04 -20.83 -1.79
N GLY A 15 -4.71 -20.22 -0.81
CA GLY A 15 -4.06 -19.38 0.21
C GLY A 15 -3.06 -20.15 1.08
N PHE A 16 -3.33 -21.42 1.36
CA PHE A 16 -2.33 -22.29 1.98
C PHE A 16 -1.25 -22.70 0.99
N GLU A 17 -1.59 -23.08 -0.23
CA GLU A 17 -0.62 -23.69 -1.15
C GLU A 17 0.36 -22.69 -1.80
N ILE A 18 -0.05 -21.43 -2.00
CA ILE A 18 0.74 -20.44 -2.75
C ILE A 18 2.16 -20.22 -2.20
N LYS A 19 2.38 -20.38 -0.89
CA LYS A 19 3.70 -20.23 -0.26
C LYS A 19 4.72 -21.27 -0.76
N PHE A 20 4.28 -22.42 -1.27
CA PHE A 20 5.17 -23.46 -1.75
C PHE A 20 5.88 -23.11 -3.06
N PHE A 21 5.35 -22.17 -3.86
CA PHE A 21 6.08 -21.57 -4.98
C PHE A 21 7.38 -20.90 -4.54
N PHE A 22 7.45 -20.47 -3.27
CA PHE A 22 8.59 -19.80 -2.66
C PHE A 22 9.32 -20.68 -1.63
N ARG A 23 9.15 -22.01 -1.67
CA ARG A 23 9.73 -22.95 -0.69
C ARG A 23 11.24 -22.82 -0.47
N LYS A 24 11.99 -22.39 -1.48
CA LYS A 24 13.45 -22.18 -1.37
C LYS A 24 13.82 -20.94 -0.54
N LEU A 25 12.88 -20.02 -0.34
CA LEU A 25 13.07 -18.76 0.38
C LEU A 25 12.50 -18.79 1.80
N LEU A 26 11.66 -19.78 2.11
CA LEU A 26 10.87 -19.88 3.34
C LEU A 26 11.29 -21.11 4.15
N ASP A 27 11.50 -20.93 5.45
CA ASP A 27 11.78 -22.04 6.35
C ASP A 27 10.48 -22.66 6.91
N ALA A 28 10.61 -23.66 7.78
CA ALA A 28 9.44 -24.29 8.40
C ALA A 28 8.64 -23.34 9.30
N ASN A 29 9.32 -22.42 9.98
CA ASN A 29 8.66 -21.46 10.87
C ASN A 29 7.89 -20.40 10.07
N ASP A 30 8.49 -19.87 9.00
CA ASP A 30 7.80 -18.93 8.12
C ASP A 30 6.53 -19.53 7.52
N ARG A 31 6.57 -20.82 7.13
CA ARG A 31 5.40 -21.50 6.58
C ARG A 31 4.26 -21.58 7.60
N LYS A 32 4.58 -21.80 8.89
CA LYS A 32 3.59 -21.75 9.98
C LYS A 32 3.05 -20.34 10.17
N VAL A 33 3.91 -19.33 10.16
CA VAL A 33 3.50 -17.93 10.28
C VAL A 33 2.61 -17.49 9.12
N LEU A 34 2.95 -17.88 7.88
CA LEU A 34 2.14 -17.57 6.70
C LEU A 34 0.78 -18.27 6.75
N ASN A 35 0.69 -19.50 7.26
CA ASN A 35 -0.61 -20.15 7.50
C ASN A 35 -1.48 -19.35 8.48
N LEU A 36 -0.87 -18.87 9.57
CA LEU A 36 -1.57 -18.02 10.54
C LEU A 36 -1.97 -16.68 9.93
N LEU A 37 -1.10 -16.06 9.11
CA LEU A 37 -1.42 -14.83 8.39
C LEU A 37 -2.57 -15.02 7.39
N TRP A 38 -2.64 -16.17 6.70
CA TRP A 38 -3.76 -16.47 5.80
C TRP A 38 -5.07 -16.58 6.58
N LEU A 39 -5.09 -17.37 7.64
CA LEU A 39 -6.27 -17.50 8.50
C LEU A 39 -6.70 -16.15 9.08
N TYR A 40 -5.74 -15.37 9.58
CA TYR A 40 -6.00 -14.02 10.08
C TYR A 40 -6.57 -13.09 8.99
N HIS A 41 -6.03 -13.15 7.77
CA HIS A 41 -6.53 -12.38 6.64
C HIS A 41 -7.95 -12.80 6.22
N VAL A 42 -8.27 -14.10 6.25
CA VAL A 42 -9.62 -14.61 5.99
C VAL A 42 -10.61 -14.10 7.04
N VAL A 43 -10.25 -14.16 8.34
CA VAL A 43 -11.09 -13.62 9.42
C VAL A 43 -11.33 -12.13 9.22
N ILE A 44 -10.29 -11.36 8.89
CA ILE A 44 -10.45 -9.93 8.64
C ILE A 44 -11.29 -9.66 7.38
N SER A 45 -11.16 -10.45 6.32
CA SER A 45 -12.01 -10.33 5.13
C SER A 45 -13.50 -10.54 5.49
N LEU A 46 -13.81 -11.50 6.35
CA LEU A 46 -15.17 -11.67 6.88
C LEU A 46 -15.65 -10.43 7.65
N THR A 47 -14.80 -9.83 8.48
CA THR A 47 -15.14 -8.57 9.16
C THR A 47 -15.35 -7.40 8.20
N PHE A 48 -14.56 -7.33 7.13
CA PHE A 48 -14.72 -6.33 6.07
C PHE A 48 -16.06 -6.50 5.36
N ILE A 49 -16.43 -7.73 4.98
CA ILE A 49 -17.71 -8.03 4.34
C ILE A 49 -18.86 -7.62 5.26
N ALA A 50 -18.83 -8.04 6.52
CA ALA A 50 -19.87 -7.68 7.49
C ALA A 50 -20.00 -6.16 7.68
N TYR A 51 -18.87 -5.45 7.80
CA TYR A 51 -18.85 -4.00 7.97
C TYR A 51 -19.44 -3.27 6.75
N VAL A 52 -19.00 -3.63 5.54
CA VAL A 52 -19.47 -3.01 4.29
C VAL A 52 -20.94 -3.33 4.01
N SER A 53 -21.41 -4.54 4.33
CA SER A 53 -22.81 -4.91 4.18
C SER A 53 -23.74 -4.11 5.10
N GLN A 54 -23.26 -3.67 6.27
CA GLN A 54 -24.06 -2.88 7.22
C GLN A 54 -23.93 -1.37 7.00
N SER A 55 -22.70 -0.89 6.79
CA SER A 55 -22.38 0.55 6.73
C SER A 55 -22.37 1.11 5.31
N GLY A 56 -22.51 0.24 4.30
CA GLY A 56 -22.35 0.59 2.90
C GLY A 56 -20.89 0.81 2.50
N GLY A 57 -20.67 1.16 1.23
CA GLY A 57 -19.36 1.55 0.72
C GLY A 57 -19.20 1.29 -0.78
N ASP A 58 -18.14 1.88 -1.36
CA ASP A 58 -17.81 1.77 -2.79
C ASP A 58 -17.78 0.33 -3.30
N ALA A 59 -17.38 -0.61 -2.44
CA ALA A 59 -17.26 -2.04 -2.74
C ALA A 59 -18.58 -2.67 -3.21
N LEU A 60 -19.71 -2.30 -2.60
CA LEU A 60 -21.04 -2.77 -3.03
C LEU A 60 -21.36 -2.25 -4.42
N GLY A 61 -21.10 -0.96 -4.67
CA GLY A 61 -21.29 -0.35 -5.98
C GLY A 61 -20.44 -1.03 -7.06
N TYR A 62 -19.17 -1.30 -6.77
CA TYR A 62 -18.26 -2.00 -7.70
C TYR A 62 -18.72 -3.40 -8.08
N TRP A 63 -19.52 -4.05 -7.24
CA TRP A 63 -19.98 -5.42 -7.48
C TRP A 63 -21.39 -5.47 -8.07
N PHE A 64 -22.34 -4.75 -7.47
CA PHE A 64 -23.76 -4.87 -7.81
C PHE A 64 -24.18 -3.99 -8.98
N ASN A 65 -23.61 -2.78 -9.15
CA ASN A 65 -23.98 -1.91 -10.27
C ASN A 65 -23.74 -2.60 -11.61
N VAL A 66 -22.65 -3.38 -11.69
CA VAL A 66 -22.25 -4.11 -12.89
C VAL A 66 -23.24 -5.21 -13.29
N LYS A 67 -24.05 -5.72 -12.35
CA LYS A 67 -25.07 -6.74 -12.65
C LYS A 67 -26.18 -6.20 -13.55
N HIS A 68 -26.39 -4.88 -13.54
CA HIS A 68 -27.40 -4.21 -14.35
C HIS A 68 -26.86 -3.72 -15.70
N PHE A 69 -25.57 -3.94 -16.00
CA PHE A 69 -24.98 -3.46 -17.24
C PHE A 69 -25.38 -4.34 -18.43
N GLU A 70 -25.65 -3.68 -19.56
CA GLU A 70 -25.80 -4.29 -20.87
C GLU A 70 -24.44 -4.39 -21.59
N ALA A 71 -24.36 -5.16 -22.68
CA ALA A 71 -23.10 -5.35 -23.41
C ALA A 71 -22.52 -4.04 -24.00
N TYR A 72 -23.39 -3.07 -24.34
CA TYR A 72 -22.97 -1.73 -24.78
C TYR A 72 -22.29 -0.94 -23.65
N ASP A 73 -22.73 -1.12 -22.40
CA ASP A 73 -22.17 -0.43 -21.25
C ASP A 73 -20.70 -0.79 -21.03
N LEU A 74 -20.27 -2.01 -21.39
CA LEU A 74 -18.86 -2.40 -21.27
C LEU A 74 -17.94 -1.55 -22.15
N ASN A 75 -18.32 -1.33 -23.41
CA ASN A 75 -17.56 -0.49 -24.34
C ASN A 75 -17.59 0.98 -23.91
N TYR A 76 -18.71 1.41 -23.31
CA TYR A 76 -18.83 2.74 -22.71
C TYR A 76 -17.92 2.90 -21.48
N TYR A 77 -17.92 1.97 -20.52
CA TYR A 77 -17.05 2.07 -19.34
C TYR A 77 -15.56 1.85 -19.65
N TYR A 78 -15.25 1.03 -20.66
CA TYR A 78 -13.89 0.91 -21.19
C TYR A 78 -13.43 2.22 -21.83
N SER A 79 -14.32 2.93 -22.54
CA SER A 79 -14.01 4.23 -23.16
C SER A 79 -14.01 5.41 -22.17
N LEU A 80 -14.83 5.36 -21.12
CA LEU A 80 -14.86 6.33 -20.01
C LEU A 80 -13.60 6.34 -19.14
N GLY A 81 -12.82 5.26 -19.18
CA GLY A 81 -11.43 5.29 -18.72
C GLY A 81 -11.19 4.88 -17.27
N ILE A 82 -10.27 5.61 -16.64
CA ILE A 82 -9.43 5.18 -15.51
C ILE A 82 -10.15 5.28 -14.16
N GLY A 83 -9.81 4.42 -13.20
CA GLY A 83 -10.20 4.56 -11.80
C GLY A 83 -11.46 3.80 -11.43
N THR A 84 -12.55 4.52 -11.13
CA THR A 84 -13.81 3.90 -10.64
C THR A 84 -14.47 3.08 -11.75
N THR A 85 -14.50 3.60 -12.96
CA THR A 85 -15.06 2.95 -14.16
C THR A 85 -14.30 1.66 -14.50
N PHE A 86 -12.98 1.65 -14.35
CA PHE A 86 -12.18 0.44 -14.57
C PHE A 86 -12.48 -0.67 -13.55
N MET A 87 -12.89 -0.33 -12.31
CA MET A 87 -13.36 -1.35 -11.35
C MET A 87 -14.59 -2.08 -11.85
N TYR A 88 -15.50 -1.39 -12.54
CA TYR A 88 -16.65 -2.04 -13.15
C TYR A 88 -16.24 -3.00 -14.28
N VAL A 89 -15.26 -2.61 -15.10
CA VAL A 89 -14.71 -3.48 -16.16
C VAL A 89 -14.10 -4.75 -15.57
N ILE A 90 -13.26 -4.63 -14.54
CA ILE A 90 -12.67 -5.79 -13.84
C ILE A 90 -13.76 -6.71 -13.28
N ASN A 91 -14.78 -6.12 -12.66
CA ASN A 91 -15.83 -6.88 -11.99
C ASN A 91 -16.92 -7.39 -12.93
N TYR A 92 -16.94 -6.97 -14.20
CA TYR A 92 -17.93 -7.44 -15.18
C TYR A 92 -17.89 -8.95 -15.36
N PHE A 93 -16.71 -9.52 -15.57
CA PHE A 93 -16.58 -10.96 -15.73
C PHE A 93 -17.02 -11.74 -14.47
N PRO A 94 -16.47 -11.50 -13.27
CA PRO A 94 -16.86 -12.29 -12.10
C PRO A 94 -18.27 -11.98 -11.58
N SER A 95 -18.76 -10.74 -11.67
CA SER A 95 -20.06 -10.35 -11.10
C SER A 95 -21.24 -10.56 -12.06
N LYS A 96 -21.09 -10.21 -13.35
CA LYS A 96 -22.17 -10.30 -14.35
C LYS A 96 -22.16 -11.62 -15.11
N ILE A 97 -21.00 -12.04 -15.63
CA ILE A 97 -20.93 -13.26 -16.47
C ILE A 97 -21.00 -14.53 -15.62
N LEU A 98 -20.24 -14.60 -14.53
CA LEU A 98 -20.23 -15.75 -13.63
C LEU A 98 -21.30 -15.67 -12.52
N GLU A 99 -22.00 -14.54 -12.43
CA GLU A 99 -23.05 -14.26 -11.44
C GLU A 99 -22.63 -14.49 -9.97
N LEU A 100 -21.34 -14.34 -9.66
CA LEU A 100 -20.81 -14.67 -8.34
C LEU A 100 -21.41 -13.78 -7.24
N SER A 101 -21.52 -14.37 -6.05
CA SER A 101 -21.95 -13.64 -4.86
C SER A 101 -20.92 -12.58 -4.45
N PHE A 102 -21.37 -11.53 -3.75
CA PHE A 102 -20.48 -10.51 -3.19
C PHE A 102 -19.43 -11.10 -2.23
N MET A 103 -19.79 -12.17 -1.52
CA MET A 103 -18.88 -12.90 -0.64
C MET A 103 -17.75 -13.55 -1.45
N THR A 104 -18.08 -14.28 -2.52
CA THR A 104 -17.10 -14.90 -3.43
C THR A 104 -16.17 -13.83 -4.04
N GLY A 105 -16.75 -12.72 -4.50
CA GLY A 105 -16.00 -11.57 -5.00
C GLY A 105 -15.02 -11.00 -3.98
N SER A 106 -15.47 -10.83 -2.74
CA SER A 106 -14.62 -10.36 -1.65
C SER A 106 -13.46 -11.31 -1.36
N PHE A 107 -13.71 -12.63 -1.36
CA PHE A 107 -12.64 -13.61 -1.20
C PHE A 107 -11.62 -13.64 -2.36
N LEU A 108 -12.05 -13.37 -3.60
CA LEU A 108 -11.12 -13.22 -4.73
C LEU A 108 -10.14 -12.06 -4.49
N TYR A 109 -10.64 -10.93 -4.00
CA TYR A 109 -9.82 -9.77 -3.67
C TYR A 109 -8.96 -10.01 -2.42
N ALA A 110 -9.49 -10.69 -1.41
CA ALA A 110 -8.74 -11.11 -0.23
C ALA A 110 -7.56 -12.01 -0.60
N PHE A 111 -7.74 -12.92 -1.56
CA PHE A 111 -6.64 -13.73 -2.06
C PHE A 111 -5.55 -12.86 -2.70
N LEU A 112 -5.91 -11.90 -3.55
CA LEU A 112 -4.94 -10.96 -4.14
C LEU A 112 -4.20 -10.14 -3.07
N GLY A 113 -4.93 -9.63 -2.08
CA GLY A 113 -4.35 -8.92 -0.93
C GLY A 113 -3.36 -9.77 -0.16
N TYR A 114 -3.72 -11.03 0.13
CA TYR A 114 -2.84 -11.99 0.79
C TYR A 114 -1.60 -12.33 -0.05
N VAL A 115 -1.71 -12.46 -1.38
CA VAL A 115 -0.52 -12.60 -2.24
C VAL A 115 0.40 -11.39 -2.05
N GLY A 116 -0.16 -10.18 -1.97
CA GLY A 116 0.60 -8.98 -1.63
C GLY A 116 1.33 -9.06 -0.29
N ILE A 117 0.63 -9.50 0.77
CA ILE A 117 1.20 -9.69 2.11
C ILE A 117 2.35 -10.71 2.07
N LEU A 118 2.15 -11.84 1.39
CA LEU A 118 3.15 -12.89 1.23
C LEU A 118 4.40 -12.39 0.51
N LEU A 119 4.25 -11.60 -0.55
CA LEU A 119 5.39 -11.04 -1.28
C LEU A 119 6.16 -10.03 -0.43
N PHE A 120 5.46 -9.16 0.31
CA PHE A 120 6.12 -8.27 1.28
C PHE A 120 6.81 -9.05 2.40
N TYR A 121 6.22 -10.13 2.91
CA TYR A 121 6.86 -11.01 3.88
C TYR A 121 8.21 -11.52 3.35
N ILE A 122 8.24 -12.00 2.10
CA ILE A 122 9.46 -12.49 1.46
C ILE A 122 10.49 -11.38 1.27
N ILE A 123 10.07 -10.19 0.82
CA ILE A 123 10.95 -9.02 0.68
C ILE A 123 11.60 -8.69 2.03
N PHE A 124 10.79 -8.62 3.09
CA PHE A 124 11.27 -8.32 4.43
C PHE A 124 12.21 -9.41 4.91
N LYS A 125 11.88 -10.69 4.71
CA LYS A 125 12.76 -11.80 5.06
C LYS A 125 14.15 -11.68 4.42
N GLN A 126 14.20 -11.37 3.14
CA GLN A 126 15.47 -11.31 2.41
C GLN A 126 16.31 -10.07 2.74
N LYS A 127 15.68 -8.93 2.98
CA LYS A 127 16.38 -7.63 3.05
C LYS A 127 16.40 -6.99 4.43
N ALA A 128 15.40 -7.25 5.28
CA ALA A 128 15.17 -6.52 6.52
C ALA A 128 15.00 -7.42 7.78
N ALA A 129 14.87 -8.74 7.62
CA ALA A 129 14.69 -9.64 8.75
C ALA A 129 15.86 -9.50 9.74
N SER A 130 15.47 -9.31 10.99
CA SER A 130 16.39 -9.08 12.09
C SER A 130 15.73 -9.45 13.40
N GLN A 131 16.54 -9.71 14.42
CA GLN A 131 16.07 -9.96 15.79
C GLN A 131 15.68 -8.66 16.51
N VAL A 132 15.33 -7.59 15.77
CA VAL A 132 14.94 -6.31 16.37
C VAL A 132 13.69 -6.53 17.20
N ARG A 133 13.77 -6.14 18.47
CA ARG A 133 12.65 -6.16 19.40
C ARG A 133 12.13 -4.75 19.67
N LEU A 134 10.82 -4.64 19.83
CA LEU A 134 10.13 -3.47 20.36
C LEU A 134 9.30 -3.96 21.55
N PHE A 135 9.46 -3.35 22.73
CA PHE A 135 8.81 -3.79 23.97
C PHE A 135 8.97 -5.30 24.26
N GLY A 136 10.14 -5.86 23.97
CA GLY A 136 10.42 -7.30 24.18
C GLY A 136 9.91 -8.24 23.08
N VAL A 137 9.03 -7.79 22.19
CA VAL A 137 8.47 -8.58 21.08
C VAL A 137 9.28 -8.37 19.81
N LYS A 138 9.54 -9.45 19.03
CA LYS A 138 10.22 -9.34 17.74
C LYS A 138 9.34 -8.56 16.76
N LEU A 139 9.91 -7.61 16.03
CA LEU A 139 9.14 -6.85 15.05
C LEU A 139 8.79 -7.69 13.81
N PHE A 140 9.74 -8.42 13.26
CA PHE A 140 9.47 -9.41 12.21
C PHE A 140 9.29 -10.80 12.84
N PRO A 141 8.23 -11.56 12.52
CA PRO A 141 7.21 -11.29 11.50
C PRO A 141 5.94 -10.56 12.01
N TYR A 142 5.85 -10.26 13.30
CA TYR A 142 4.59 -9.82 13.93
C TYR A 142 4.01 -8.51 13.41
N LEU A 143 4.82 -7.63 12.80
CA LEU A 143 4.34 -6.42 12.10
C LEU A 143 3.39 -6.73 10.93
N PHE A 144 3.38 -7.94 10.40
CA PHE A 144 2.41 -8.31 9.36
C PHE A 144 1.01 -8.57 9.92
N PHE A 145 0.83 -8.72 11.23
CA PHE A 145 -0.50 -8.93 11.84
C PHE A 145 -1.24 -7.61 12.13
N LEU A 146 -0.78 -6.49 11.59
CA LEU A 146 -1.47 -5.21 11.72
C LEU A 146 -2.87 -5.26 11.07
N PRO A 147 -3.95 -4.98 11.82
CA PRO A 147 -5.30 -5.20 11.35
C PRO A 147 -5.68 -4.30 10.16
N ASN A 148 -5.23 -3.04 10.12
CA ASN A 148 -5.58 -2.16 8.98
C ASN A 148 -4.93 -2.61 7.68
N LEU A 149 -3.72 -3.17 7.78
CA LEU A 149 -3.03 -3.74 6.63
C LEU A 149 -3.90 -4.80 5.93
N HIS A 150 -4.49 -5.68 6.73
CA HIS A 150 -5.38 -6.74 6.25
C HIS A 150 -6.74 -6.19 5.85
N PHE A 151 -7.35 -5.32 6.64
CA PHE A 151 -8.71 -4.81 6.39
C PHE A 151 -8.82 -4.16 5.01
N TRP A 152 -7.93 -3.21 4.71
CA TRP A 152 -7.92 -2.48 3.44
C TRP A 152 -7.27 -3.23 2.26
N SER A 153 -6.80 -4.46 2.48
CA SER A 153 -6.35 -5.36 1.41
C SER A 153 -7.26 -6.58 1.21
N SER A 154 -8.33 -6.73 2.00
CA SER A 154 -9.13 -7.95 2.05
C SER A 154 -10.47 -7.90 1.31
N GLY A 155 -10.76 -6.77 0.65
CA GLY A 155 -12.10 -6.46 0.13
C GLY A 155 -12.13 -6.03 -1.33
N ILE A 156 -13.32 -6.05 -1.95
CA ILE A 156 -13.53 -5.54 -3.31
C ILE A 156 -13.22 -4.04 -3.32
N GLY A 157 -12.16 -3.65 -4.03
CA GLY A 157 -11.78 -2.25 -4.09
C GLY A 157 -10.47 -2.02 -4.81
N LYS A 158 -10.24 -0.75 -5.16
CA LYS A 158 -9.01 -0.29 -5.80
C LYS A 158 -7.79 -0.57 -4.94
N ASP A 159 -7.95 -0.43 -3.61
CA ASP A 159 -6.83 -0.48 -2.67
C ASP A 159 -6.25 -1.90 -2.56
N SER A 160 -7.08 -2.95 -2.57
CA SER A 160 -6.62 -4.35 -2.56
C SER A 160 -5.83 -4.71 -3.82
N ILE A 161 -6.30 -4.29 -5.02
CA ILE A 161 -5.58 -4.53 -6.27
C ILE A 161 -4.26 -3.75 -6.29
N LEU A 162 -4.28 -2.48 -5.87
CA LEU A 162 -3.06 -1.68 -5.82
C LEU A 162 -2.06 -2.23 -4.83
N PHE A 163 -2.51 -2.70 -3.66
CA PHE A 163 -1.65 -3.34 -2.68
C PHE A 163 -0.93 -4.56 -3.28
N PHE A 164 -1.66 -5.40 -4.02
CA PHE A 164 -1.08 -6.51 -4.79
C PHE A 164 -0.08 -6.01 -5.86
N CYS A 165 -0.45 -5.02 -6.67
CA CYS A 165 0.42 -4.47 -7.72
C CYS A 165 1.73 -3.91 -7.15
N ILE A 166 1.66 -3.15 -6.06
CA ILE A 166 2.83 -2.57 -5.37
C ILE A 166 3.72 -3.69 -4.83
N ALA A 167 3.13 -4.73 -4.22
CA ALA A 167 3.89 -5.87 -3.70
C ALA A 167 4.61 -6.65 -4.80
N VAL A 168 3.93 -6.95 -5.92
CA VAL A 168 4.54 -7.62 -7.08
C VAL A 168 5.62 -6.76 -7.71
N PHE A 169 5.41 -5.45 -7.82
CA PHE A 169 6.41 -4.53 -8.34
C PHE A 169 7.69 -4.54 -7.50
N PHE A 170 7.57 -4.34 -6.19
CA PHE A 170 8.74 -4.38 -5.30
C PHE A 170 9.35 -5.79 -5.19
N TYR A 171 8.57 -6.85 -5.28
CA TYR A 171 9.14 -8.20 -5.35
C TYR A 171 9.95 -8.38 -6.64
N GLY A 172 9.42 -7.93 -7.77
CA GLY A 172 10.11 -7.92 -9.05
C GLY A 172 11.40 -7.12 -9.03
N MET A 173 11.42 -6.02 -8.28
CA MET A 173 12.63 -5.22 -8.06
C MET A 173 13.75 -5.98 -7.38
N LEU A 174 13.52 -7.06 -6.64
CA LEU A 174 14.62 -7.88 -6.10
C LEU A 174 15.48 -8.49 -7.22
N ARG A 175 14.87 -8.82 -8.37
CA ARG A 175 15.54 -9.33 -9.57
C ARG A 175 14.86 -8.79 -10.85
N PRO A 176 15.08 -7.50 -11.20
CA PRO A 176 14.29 -6.80 -12.22
C PRO A 176 14.29 -7.48 -13.59
N ARG A 177 15.45 -8.01 -14.04
CA ARG A 177 15.56 -8.70 -15.34
C ARG A 177 14.69 -9.96 -15.42
N LYS A 178 14.58 -10.72 -14.33
CA LYS A 178 13.79 -11.96 -14.28
C LYS A 178 12.28 -11.66 -14.21
N HIS A 179 11.92 -10.55 -13.59
CA HIS A 179 10.54 -10.19 -13.28
C HIS A 179 10.01 -9.02 -14.10
N LEU A 180 10.66 -8.69 -15.22
CA LEU A 180 10.31 -7.54 -16.06
C LEU A 180 8.86 -7.64 -16.55
N VAL A 181 8.44 -8.81 -17.05
CA VAL A 181 7.08 -9.04 -17.54
C VAL A 181 6.06 -8.80 -16.43
N SER A 182 6.26 -9.40 -15.25
CA SER A 182 5.35 -9.20 -14.11
C SER A 182 5.32 -7.74 -13.65
N MET A 183 6.46 -7.04 -13.65
CA MET A 183 6.53 -5.62 -13.30
C MET A 183 5.75 -4.75 -14.29
N VAL A 184 5.89 -4.98 -15.59
CA VAL A 184 5.16 -4.23 -16.63
C VAL A 184 3.65 -4.49 -16.52
N LEU A 185 3.24 -5.76 -16.34
CA LEU A 185 1.83 -6.10 -16.20
C LEU A 185 1.18 -5.41 -14.99
N VAL A 186 1.83 -5.39 -13.83
CA VAL A 186 1.26 -4.72 -12.66
C VAL A 186 1.33 -3.20 -12.75
N LEU A 187 2.29 -2.63 -13.48
CA LEU A 187 2.30 -1.21 -13.78
C LEU A 187 1.11 -0.82 -14.67
N LEU A 188 0.83 -1.59 -15.73
CA LEU A 188 -0.35 -1.37 -16.58
C LEU A 188 -1.64 -1.50 -15.77
N LEU A 189 -1.78 -2.57 -14.96
CA LEU A 189 -2.96 -2.75 -14.12
C LEU A 189 -3.11 -1.60 -13.11
N SER A 190 -2.02 -1.19 -12.47
CA SER A 190 -2.04 -0.06 -11.54
C SER A 190 -2.39 1.26 -12.24
N TYR A 191 -2.01 1.45 -13.51
CA TYR A 191 -2.28 2.66 -14.27
C TYR A 191 -3.78 2.86 -14.49
N PHE A 192 -4.47 1.80 -14.92
CA PHE A 192 -5.91 1.85 -15.12
C PHE A 192 -6.71 2.06 -13.82
N ILE A 193 -6.13 1.74 -12.66
CA ILE A 193 -6.78 1.91 -11.36
C ILE A 193 -6.42 3.27 -10.73
N ARG A 194 -5.13 3.61 -10.69
CA ARG A 194 -4.59 4.86 -10.14
C ARG A 194 -3.27 5.25 -10.83
N PRO A 195 -3.32 6.08 -11.89
CA PRO A 195 -2.14 6.51 -12.65
C PRO A 195 -1.06 7.15 -11.79
N HIS A 196 -1.47 8.01 -10.84
CA HIS A 196 -0.55 8.70 -9.94
C HIS A 196 0.31 7.73 -9.11
N ILE A 197 -0.25 6.60 -8.66
CA ILE A 197 0.51 5.57 -7.93
C ILE A 197 1.50 4.88 -8.86
N THR A 198 1.11 4.57 -10.10
CA THR A 198 2.02 4.00 -11.12
C THR A 198 3.20 4.92 -11.38
N PHE A 199 2.95 6.22 -11.49
CA PHE A 199 4.00 7.21 -11.65
C PHE A 199 4.92 7.28 -10.44
N PHE A 200 4.39 7.21 -9.21
CA PHE A 200 5.22 7.10 -8.01
C PHE A 200 6.09 5.85 -8.02
N LEU A 201 5.58 4.70 -8.46
CA LEU A 201 6.37 3.47 -8.59
C LEU A 201 7.50 3.63 -9.62
N LEU A 202 7.21 4.18 -10.80
CA LEU A 202 8.20 4.42 -11.86
C LEU A 202 9.29 5.41 -11.41
N ILE A 203 8.89 6.55 -10.84
CA ILE A 203 9.82 7.57 -10.32
C ILE A 203 10.68 6.98 -9.20
N SER A 204 10.08 6.23 -8.28
CA SER A 204 10.80 5.62 -7.17
C SER A 204 11.85 4.61 -7.62
N PHE A 205 11.52 3.75 -8.59
CA PHE A 205 12.44 2.78 -9.17
C PHE A 205 13.55 3.47 -9.95
N GLY A 206 13.20 4.43 -10.80
CA GLY A 206 14.13 5.18 -11.62
C GLY A 206 15.13 5.97 -10.79
N LEU A 207 14.66 6.79 -9.85
CA LEU A 207 15.53 7.57 -8.97
C LEU A 207 16.35 6.68 -8.03
N GLY A 208 15.76 5.63 -7.46
CA GLY A 208 16.49 4.68 -6.63
C GLY A 208 17.65 4.01 -7.39
N PHE A 209 17.44 3.69 -8.67
CA PHE A 209 18.46 3.12 -9.54
C PHE A 209 19.49 4.16 -10.03
N VAL A 210 19.12 5.43 -10.22
CA VAL A 210 20.08 6.51 -10.56
C VAL A 210 21.01 6.85 -9.39
N LEU A 211 20.48 6.81 -8.16
CA LEU A 211 21.21 7.17 -6.93
C LEU A 211 22.17 6.08 -6.44
N ASP A 212 22.03 4.84 -6.89
CA ASP A 212 22.82 3.70 -6.38
C ASP A 212 23.18 2.64 -7.42
N GLY A 213 22.43 2.58 -8.52
CA GLY A 213 22.83 1.78 -9.68
C GLY A 213 24.15 2.33 -10.20
N LYS A 214 25.14 1.46 -10.35
CA LYS A 214 26.48 1.75 -10.90
C LYS A 214 26.41 2.11 -12.39
N LEU A 215 25.60 3.11 -12.74
CA LEU A 215 25.30 3.54 -14.09
C LEU A 215 26.27 4.63 -14.55
N ARG A 216 26.61 4.59 -15.84
CA ARG A 216 27.34 5.67 -16.51
C ARG A 216 26.47 6.92 -16.62
N SER A 217 27.07 8.11 -16.64
CA SER A 217 26.33 9.39 -16.65
C SER A 217 25.30 9.50 -17.78
N TYR A 218 25.60 8.98 -18.97
CA TYR A 218 24.66 8.96 -20.10
C TYR A 218 23.43 8.07 -19.84
N GLN A 219 23.60 6.91 -19.20
CA GLN A 219 22.49 6.02 -18.83
C GLN A 219 21.56 6.66 -17.79
N LYS A 220 22.11 7.51 -16.91
CA LYS A 220 21.31 8.28 -15.95
C LYS A 220 20.43 9.31 -16.67
N ILE A 221 21.00 10.05 -17.64
CA ILE A 221 20.25 11.03 -18.44
C ILE A 221 19.15 10.35 -19.25
N LEU A 222 19.47 9.22 -19.90
CA LEU A 222 18.52 8.44 -20.70
C LEU A 222 17.36 7.86 -19.85
N LEU A 223 17.60 7.55 -18.57
CA LEU A 223 16.56 7.13 -17.62
C LEU A 223 15.75 8.31 -17.07
N LEU A 224 16.39 9.44 -16.79
CA LEU A 224 15.75 10.61 -16.18
C LEU A 224 14.83 11.37 -17.14
N LEU A 225 15.16 11.42 -18.43
CA LEU A 225 14.35 12.11 -19.44
C LEU A 225 12.90 11.57 -19.54
N PRO A 226 12.66 10.25 -19.74
CA PRO A 226 11.31 9.71 -19.74
C PRO A 226 10.64 9.81 -18.37
N LEU A 227 11.38 9.68 -17.26
CA LEU A 227 10.81 9.86 -15.91
C LEU A 227 10.33 11.29 -15.67
N PHE A 228 11.05 12.28 -16.19
CA PHE A 228 10.65 13.68 -16.12
C PHE A 228 9.39 13.95 -16.95
N LEU A 229 9.33 13.43 -18.18
CA LEU A 229 8.12 13.51 -19.02
C LEU A 229 6.92 12.84 -18.34
N ILE A 230 7.13 11.67 -17.74
CA ILE A 230 6.13 10.95 -16.94
C ILE A 230 5.68 11.78 -15.74
N LEU A 231 6.60 12.42 -15.01
CA LEU A 231 6.27 13.28 -13.88
C LEU A 231 5.45 14.50 -14.33
N VAL A 232 5.84 15.17 -15.42
CA VAL A 232 5.11 16.33 -15.96
C VAL A 232 3.70 15.92 -16.42
N PHE A 233 3.57 14.81 -17.15
CA PHE A 233 2.28 14.30 -17.60
C PHE A 233 1.41 13.82 -16.42
N SER A 234 2.03 13.19 -15.42
CA SER A 234 1.38 12.84 -14.15
C SER A 234 0.87 14.08 -13.44
N LEU A 235 1.68 15.13 -13.34
CA LEU A 235 1.28 16.39 -12.72
C LEU A 235 0.12 16.98 -13.50
N GLN A 236 0.13 16.98 -14.84
CA GLN A 236 -1.00 17.47 -15.62
C GLN A 236 -2.27 16.62 -15.44
N ASN A 237 -2.18 15.30 -15.31
CA ASN A 237 -3.34 14.43 -15.05
C ASN A 237 -3.86 14.56 -13.61
N VAL A 238 -2.95 14.69 -12.64
CA VAL A 238 -3.30 14.99 -11.25
C VAL A 238 -3.94 16.38 -11.20
N LEU A 239 -3.33 17.37 -11.84
CA LEU A 239 -3.85 18.73 -11.96
C LEU A 239 -5.18 18.76 -12.71
N THR A 240 -5.40 17.92 -13.73
CA THR A 240 -6.67 17.84 -14.47
C THR A 240 -7.75 17.10 -13.70
N TYR A 241 -7.37 16.08 -12.92
CA TYR A 241 -8.24 15.49 -11.89
C TYR A 241 -8.52 16.48 -10.74
N LEU A 242 -7.63 17.46 -10.55
CA LEU A 242 -7.77 18.63 -9.69
C LEU A 242 -8.34 19.86 -10.43
N ARG A 243 -8.62 19.81 -11.75
CA ARG A 243 -9.10 20.96 -12.54
C ARG A 243 -10.60 21.08 -12.34
N ILE A 244 -10.99 21.82 -11.31
CA ILE A 244 -11.84 22.98 -11.58
C ILE A 244 -10.91 23.98 -12.28
N GLU A 245 -11.46 24.65 -13.27
CA GLU A 245 -10.88 25.79 -13.93
C GLU A 245 -10.21 26.74 -12.91
N ASP A 246 -9.15 27.40 -13.35
CA ASP A 246 -8.44 28.46 -12.65
C ASP A 246 -7.33 28.05 -11.67
N LEU A 247 -6.11 28.08 -12.23
CA LEU A 247 -4.85 28.28 -11.51
C LEU A 247 -4.86 29.66 -10.83
N ASP A 248 -5.56 29.78 -9.71
CA ASP A 248 -5.32 30.85 -8.75
C ASP A 248 -4.94 30.23 -7.40
N PHE A 249 -3.91 30.74 -6.74
CA PHE A 249 -3.46 30.19 -5.46
C PHE A 249 -4.51 30.32 -4.34
N ASN A 250 -5.55 31.14 -4.56
CA ASN A 250 -6.72 31.26 -3.69
C ASN A 250 -7.76 30.14 -3.88
N SER A 251 -7.83 29.49 -5.05
CA SER A 251 -8.80 28.41 -5.32
C SER A 251 -8.38 27.07 -4.71
N LEU A 252 -7.09 26.89 -4.37
CA LEU A 252 -6.58 25.71 -3.65
C LEU A 252 -7.16 25.55 -2.23
N ASN A 253 -7.38 26.68 -1.53
CA ASN A 253 -8.05 26.68 -0.22
C ASN A 253 -9.55 26.40 -0.39
N ASN A 254 -10.20 27.01 -1.37
CA ASN A 254 -11.63 26.80 -1.65
C ASN A 254 -11.93 25.37 -2.14
N PHE A 255 -11.00 24.69 -2.79
CA PHE A 255 -11.15 23.30 -3.23
C PHE A 255 -10.90 22.28 -2.12
N ALA A 256 -9.92 22.55 -1.24
CA ALA A 256 -9.75 21.79 -0.02
C ALA A 256 -11.03 21.91 0.82
N GLU A 257 -11.58 23.12 0.94
CA GLU A 257 -12.87 23.37 1.58
C GLU A 257 -14.04 22.70 0.85
N ASP A 258 -14.16 22.76 -0.48
CA ASP A 258 -15.30 22.15 -1.21
C ASP A 258 -15.26 20.61 -1.21
N LYS A 259 -14.05 20.02 -1.19
CA LYS A 259 -13.86 18.57 -1.04
C LYS A 259 -14.03 18.12 0.41
N VAL A 260 -13.58 18.91 1.38
CA VAL A 260 -13.87 18.72 2.81
C VAL A 260 -15.37 18.89 3.06
N LEU A 261 -16.05 19.83 2.42
CA LEU A 261 -17.50 20.07 2.51
C LEU A 261 -18.28 18.92 1.87
N LYS A 262 -17.88 18.42 0.69
CA LYS A 262 -18.50 17.23 0.08
C LYS A 262 -18.23 15.94 0.86
N LEU A 263 -17.10 15.83 1.56
CA LEU A 263 -16.74 14.70 2.43
C LEU A 263 -17.23 14.82 3.88
N SER A 264 -17.64 16.01 4.31
CA SER A 264 -18.23 16.28 5.64
C SER A 264 -19.76 16.35 5.58
N ARG A 265 -20.35 16.66 4.42
CA ARG A 265 -21.80 16.56 4.18
C ARG A 265 -22.31 15.12 4.28
N SER A 266 -21.46 14.10 4.14
CA SER A 266 -21.77 12.73 4.55
C SER A 266 -21.57 12.59 6.06
N HIS A 267 -22.60 12.96 6.85
CA HIS A 267 -22.79 12.76 8.30
C HIS A 267 -21.82 11.81 9.02
N THR A 268 -20.57 12.21 9.22
CA THR A 268 -19.59 11.42 9.98
C THR A 268 -18.72 12.38 10.79
N ASP A 269 -18.67 12.20 12.11
CA ASP A 269 -17.86 12.96 13.09
C ASP A 269 -16.32 12.81 12.88
N SER A 270 -15.88 12.44 11.68
CA SER A 270 -14.51 12.06 11.32
C SER A 270 -13.82 13.03 10.35
N ALA A 271 -14.50 14.13 9.98
CA ALA A 271 -13.94 15.18 9.14
C ALA A 271 -13.03 16.10 9.96
N ILE A 272 -11.81 16.34 9.48
CA ILE A 272 -10.87 17.30 10.05
C ILE A 272 -10.63 18.37 9.01
N ASP A 273 -10.82 19.63 9.40
CA ASP A 273 -10.38 20.74 8.56
C ASP A 273 -8.85 20.83 8.59
N LEU A 274 -8.25 20.57 7.42
CA LEU A 274 -6.80 20.60 7.21
C LEU A 274 -6.35 21.87 6.49
N SER A 275 -7.25 22.79 6.14
CA SER A 275 -6.91 23.99 5.37
C SER A 275 -5.89 24.86 6.11
N ASN A 276 -6.10 25.06 7.42
CA ASN A 276 -5.26 25.92 8.26
C ASN A 276 -4.01 25.25 8.86
N TYR A 277 -3.75 23.98 8.59
CA TYR A 277 -2.64 23.26 9.23
C TYR A 277 -1.29 23.56 8.53
N PRO A 278 -0.19 23.77 9.28
CA PRO A 278 1.15 23.77 8.70
C PRO A 278 1.45 22.45 7.97
N TYR A 279 2.18 22.51 6.86
CA TYR A 279 2.45 21.32 6.04
C TYR A 279 3.03 20.10 6.81
N PRO A 280 3.99 20.26 7.74
CA PRO A 280 4.47 19.13 8.55
C PRO A 280 3.37 18.48 9.41
N LEU A 281 2.42 19.28 9.89
CA LEU A 281 1.27 18.79 10.67
C LEU A 281 0.26 18.04 9.78
N LYS A 282 0.12 18.44 8.51
CA LYS A 282 -0.68 17.69 7.52
C LYS A 282 -0.08 16.30 7.28
N VAL A 283 1.24 16.21 7.11
CA VAL A 283 1.96 14.92 6.96
C VAL A 283 1.82 14.06 8.21
N PHE A 284 1.97 14.66 9.40
CA PHE A 284 1.75 13.97 10.67
C PHE A 284 0.33 13.41 10.78
N THR A 285 -0.66 14.21 10.45
CA THR A 285 -2.08 13.83 10.49
C THR A 285 -2.35 12.68 9.52
N PHE A 286 -1.80 12.73 8.30
CA PHE A 286 -1.91 11.63 7.33
C PHE A 286 -1.32 10.31 7.82
N LEU A 287 -0.15 10.36 8.47
CA LEU A 287 0.55 9.14 8.86
C LEU A 287 0.05 8.54 10.18
N TYR A 288 -0.23 9.38 11.18
CA TYR A 288 -0.35 8.93 12.57
C TYR A 288 -1.72 9.16 13.20
N ARG A 289 -2.65 9.87 12.54
CA ARG A 289 -4.04 9.95 13.02
C ARG A 289 -4.94 8.91 12.33
N PRO A 290 -6.01 8.42 12.98
CA PRO A 290 -6.47 8.72 14.34
C PRO A 290 -5.50 8.24 15.43
N LEU A 291 -5.39 9.03 16.50
CA LEU A 291 -4.81 8.61 17.79
C LEU A 291 -5.95 8.29 18.76
N PHE A 292 -5.62 7.86 19.99
CA PHE A 292 -6.63 7.52 21.02
C PHE A 292 -7.60 8.66 21.38
N PHE A 293 -7.30 9.89 20.98
CA PHE A 293 -8.18 11.05 21.20
C PHE A 293 -9.25 11.20 20.09
N ASP A 294 -9.11 10.50 18.97
CA ASP A 294 -9.98 10.56 17.78
C ASP A 294 -10.86 9.29 17.64
N ILE A 295 -11.19 8.65 18.76
CA ILE A 295 -11.89 7.35 18.75
C ILE A 295 -13.38 7.55 18.44
N ASN A 296 -13.75 7.22 17.21
CA ASN A 296 -15.15 7.21 16.75
C ASN A 296 -15.64 5.77 16.47
N GLY A 297 -15.33 4.82 17.36
CA GLY A 297 -15.80 3.42 17.28
C GLY A 297 -14.70 2.37 17.38
N VAL A 298 -15.09 1.09 17.32
CA VAL A 298 -14.20 -0.06 17.55
C VAL A 298 -13.07 -0.13 16.51
N LEU A 299 -13.36 0.14 15.23
CA LEU A 299 -12.35 0.18 14.17
C LEU A 299 -11.32 1.30 14.41
N ALA A 300 -11.74 2.44 14.97
CA ALA A 300 -10.85 3.55 15.29
C ALA A 300 -9.89 3.19 16.44
N ILE A 301 -10.29 2.33 17.38
CA ILE A 301 -9.40 1.83 18.46
C ILE A 301 -8.26 1.01 17.86
N PHE A 302 -8.59 0.02 17.01
CA PHE A 302 -7.56 -0.80 16.34
C PHE A 302 -6.64 0.05 15.44
N ALA A 303 -7.20 1.03 14.73
CA ALA A 303 -6.44 1.99 13.96
C ALA A 303 -5.51 2.86 14.81
N SER A 304 -5.97 3.31 15.97
CA SER A 304 -5.17 4.14 16.88
C SER A 304 -3.97 3.39 17.45
N VAL A 305 -4.15 2.12 17.82
CA VAL A 305 -3.04 1.26 18.30
C VAL A 305 -2.00 1.06 17.20
N GLU A 306 -2.43 0.75 15.99
CA GLU A 306 -1.52 0.58 14.85
C GLU A 306 -0.77 1.87 14.53
N ASN A 307 -1.46 3.02 14.53
CA ASN A 307 -0.84 4.31 14.29
C ASN A 307 0.18 4.70 15.38
N LEU A 308 -0.09 4.35 16.64
CA LEU A 308 0.86 4.53 17.72
C LEU A 308 2.12 3.68 17.49
N ILE A 309 1.98 2.42 17.05
CA ILE A 309 3.12 1.57 16.69
C ILE A 309 3.92 2.23 15.56
N LEU A 310 3.28 2.71 14.51
CA LEU A 310 3.94 3.42 13.41
C LEU A 310 4.67 4.68 13.90
N LEU A 311 4.05 5.46 14.79
CA LEU A 311 4.66 6.66 15.37
C LEU A 311 5.93 6.31 16.17
N VAL A 312 5.85 5.31 17.05
CA VAL A 312 6.99 4.85 17.85
C VAL A 312 8.14 4.36 16.95
N LEU A 313 7.82 3.61 15.89
CA LEU A 313 8.81 3.15 14.92
C LEU A 313 9.47 4.32 14.20
N THR A 314 8.70 5.31 13.72
CA THR A 314 9.27 6.48 13.05
C THR A 314 10.10 7.33 13.99
N LEU A 315 9.67 7.57 15.23
CA LEU A 315 10.47 8.31 16.22
C LEU A 315 11.80 7.61 16.50
N ARG A 316 11.78 6.28 16.63
CA ARG A 316 13.01 5.48 16.80
C ARG A 316 13.91 5.56 15.56
N LEU A 317 13.35 5.64 14.35
CA LEU A 317 14.09 5.85 13.11
C LEU A 317 14.73 7.25 13.03
N LEU A 318 14.03 8.30 13.47
CA LEU A 318 14.55 9.67 13.46
C LEU A 318 15.73 9.84 14.43
N ARG A 319 15.66 9.22 15.61
CA ARG A 319 16.79 9.14 16.57
C ARG A 319 18.00 8.37 16.02
N ALA A 320 17.80 7.61 14.96
CA ALA A 320 18.76 6.69 14.37
C ALA A 320 19.60 7.33 13.24
N ASN A 321 19.60 8.67 13.09
CA ASN A 321 20.31 9.43 12.06
C ASN A 321 19.99 8.96 10.62
N PRO A 322 18.78 9.26 10.11
CA PRO A 322 18.28 8.73 8.83
C PRO A 322 19.17 9.08 7.63
N PHE A 323 19.83 10.24 7.64
CA PHE A 323 20.72 10.69 6.56
C PHE A 323 21.94 9.78 6.36
N LYS A 324 22.55 9.30 7.46
CA LYS A 324 23.71 8.39 7.39
C LYS A 324 23.30 7.02 6.86
N LEU A 325 22.07 6.59 7.16
CA LEU A 325 21.51 5.34 6.65
C LEU A 325 21.19 5.42 5.17
N PHE A 326 20.55 6.51 4.71
CA PHE A 326 20.25 6.74 3.30
C PHE A 326 21.51 6.73 2.42
N ARG A 327 22.61 7.30 2.91
CA ARG A 327 23.87 7.31 2.15
C ARG A 327 24.49 5.91 1.98
N LYS A 328 24.25 5.00 2.93
CA LYS A 328 24.81 3.63 2.95
C LYS A 328 23.84 2.55 2.45
N SER A 329 22.64 2.93 2.02
CA SER A 329 21.59 2.00 1.65
C SER A 329 21.64 1.60 0.17
N ASP A 330 21.09 0.43 -0.14
CA ASP A 330 21.01 -0.08 -1.51
C ASP A 330 19.90 0.62 -2.33
N TYR A 331 19.94 0.47 -3.66
CA TYR A 331 18.92 1.00 -4.58
C TYR A 331 17.50 0.61 -4.16
N PHE A 332 17.31 -0.58 -3.59
CA PHE A 332 16.02 -1.10 -3.16
C PHE A 332 15.43 -0.26 -2.02
N PHE A 333 16.23 -0.03 -0.97
CA PHE A 333 15.83 0.85 0.13
C PHE A 333 15.56 2.28 -0.34
N LYS A 334 16.42 2.84 -1.19
CA LYS A 334 16.22 4.19 -1.74
C LYS A 334 14.91 4.29 -2.53
N SER A 335 14.58 3.26 -3.31
CA SER A 335 13.32 3.22 -4.07
C SER A 335 12.11 3.18 -3.14
N MET A 336 12.08 2.29 -2.14
CA MET A 336 10.97 2.26 -1.17
C MET A 336 10.82 3.56 -0.38
N LEU A 337 11.94 4.21 -0.03
CA LEU A 337 11.93 5.52 0.64
C LEU A 337 11.34 6.60 -0.25
N ILE A 338 11.75 6.68 -1.51
CA ILE A 338 11.23 7.67 -2.46
C ILE A 338 9.74 7.43 -2.71
N PHE A 339 9.31 6.17 -2.87
CA PHE A 339 7.90 5.83 -3.01
C PHE A 339 7.08 6.29 -1.80
N PHE A 340 7.56 6.02 -0.58
CA PHE A 340 6.94 6.46 0.66
C PHE A 340 6.85 7.99 0.75
N LEU A 341 7.94 8.69 0.43
CA LEU A 341 7.98 10.16 0.47
C LEU A 341 7.04 10.79 -0.56
N LEU A 342 7.07 10.32 -1.82
CA LEU A 342 6.15 10.83 -2.86
C LEU A 342 4.69 10.65 -2.45
N GLY A 343 4.34 9.46 -1.94
CA GLY A 343 3.00 9.17 -1.45
C GLY A 343 2.57 10.07 -0.30
N THR A 344 3.34 10.08 0.78
CA THR A 344 3.01 10.83 1.99
C THR A 344 2.92 12.33 1.76
N LEU A 345 3.87 12.90 1.02
CA LEU A 345 3.91 14.32 0.73
C LEU A 345 2.75 14.75 -0.17
N SER A 346 2.37 13.93 -1.16
CA SER A 346 1.28 14.25 -2.08
C SER A 346 -0.11 14.07 -1.43
N PHE A 347 -0.34 12.96 -0.74
CA PHE A 347 -1.65 12.66 -0.17
C PHE A 347 -1.98 13.47 1.09
N SER A 348 -0.97 13.96 1.82
CA SER A 348 -1.18 14.84 2.97
C SER A 348 -1.90 16.16 2.64
N LEU A 349 -1.89 16.58 1.37
CA LEU A 349 -2.52 17.82 0.93
C LEU A 349 -4.01 17.66 0.59
N ILE A 350 -4.48 16.44 0.33
CA ILE A 350 -5.73 16.21 -0.42
C ILE A 350 -6.86 15.64 0.46
N LEU A 351 -6.53 15.06 1.63
CA LEU A 351 -7.47 14.21 2.37
C LEU A 351 -7.88 14.83 3.71
N GLY A 352 -9.12 15.32 3.78
CA GLY A 352 -9.78 15.88 4.97
C GLY A 352 -10.50 14.90 5.89
N ASN A 353 -10.50 13.60 5.57
CA ASN A 353 -11.29 12.60 6.28
C ASN A 353 -10.40 11.47 6.80
N LEU A 354 -10.43 11.22 8.12
CA LEU A 354 -9.59 10.22 8.79
C LEU A 354 -9.77 8.80 8.23
N GLY A 355 -11.00 8.40 7.92
CA GLY A 355 -11.30 7.09 7.35
C GLY A 355 -10.68 6.89 5.96
N ILE A 356 -10.75 7.93 5.12
CA ILE A 356 -10.12 7.91 3.80
C ILE A 356 -8.60 7.90 3.93
N MET A 357 -8.04 8.65 4.89
CA MET A 357 -6.60 8.68 5.17
C MET A 357 -6.09 7.29 5.57
N LEU A 358 -6.80 6.57 6.45
CA LEU A 358 -6.47 5.20 6.82
C LEU A 358 -6.40 4.26 5.61
N ARG A 359 -7.40 4.34 4.71
CA ARG A 359 -7.45 3.54 3.47
C ARG A 359 -6.30 3.88 2.52
N GLN A 360 -6.06 5.16 2.26
CA GLN A 360 -5.03 5.61 1.31
C GLN A 360 -3.60 5.40 1.82
N LYS A 361 -3.40 5.52 3.14
CA LYS A 361 -2.11 5.27 3.78
C LYS A 361 -1.68 3.81 3.61
N ASN A 362 -2.61 2.86 3.53
CA ASN A 362 -2.31 1.43 3.49
C ASN A 362 -1.31 1.04 2.38
N MET A 363 -1.33 1.75 1.25
CA MET A 363 -0.40 1.53 0.13
C MET A 363 1.06 1.81 0.50
N PHE A 364 1.30 2.72 1.45
CA PHE A 364 2.64 3.21 1.82
C PHE A 364 3.15 2.60 3.13
N ILE A 365 2.28 2.01 3.95
CA ILE A 365 2.66 1.36 5.23
C ILE A 365 3.74 0.29 5.02
N PRO A 366 3.66 -0.63 4.04
CA PRO A 366 4.72 -1.61 3.82
C PRO A 366 6.10 -0.97 3.57
N ALA A 367 6.15 0.15 2.84
CA ALA A 367 7.40 0.86 2.62
C ALA A 367 7.94 1.48 3.92
N LEU A 368 7.08 2.12 4.74
CA LEU A 368 7.48 2.65 6.04
C LEU A 368 8.01 1.57 6.99
N LEU A 369 7.29 0.45 7.10
CA LEU A 369 7.67 -0.68 7.94
C LEU A 369 9.00 -1.29 7.47
N PHE A 370 9.20 -1.40 6.16
CA PHE A 370 10.46 -1.87 5.58
C PHE A 370 11.62 -0.97 5.97
N ILE A 371 11.46 0.35 5.79
CA ILE A 371 12.49 1.35 6.09
C ILE A 371 12.88 1.29 7.56
N CYS A 372 11.91 1.20 8.47
CA CYS A 372 12.16 1.08 9.90
C CYS A 372 12.93 -0.20 10.24
N LEU A 373 12.43 -1.36 9.79
CA LEU A 373 13.05 -2.66 10.08
C LEU A 373 14.47 -2.78 9.51
N TRP A 374 14.66 -2.39 8.24
CA TRP A 374 15.97 -2.41 7.59
C TRP A 374 16.97 -1.54 8.35
N SER A 375 16.53 -0.35 8.77
CA SER A 375 17.35 0.60 9.52
C SER A 375 17.79 0.04 10.87
N PHE A 376 16.86 -0.55 11.63
CA PHE A 376 17.17 -1.15 12.92
C PHE A 376 18.04 -2.40 12.78
N SER A 377 17.80 -3.22 11.76
CA SER A 377 18.63 -4.39 11.42
C SER A 377 20.09 -3.99 11.19
N LYS A 378 20.33 -2.95 10.38
CA LYS A 378 21.68 -2.44 10.11
C LYS A 378 22.37 -1.91 11.36
N GLN A 379 21.64 -1.21 12.21
CA GLN A 379 22.21 -0.69 13.46
C GLN A 379 22.59 -1.79 14.44
N LEU A 380 21.76 -2.82 14.59
CA LEU A 380 22.10 -3.98 15.43
C LEU A 380 23.36 -4.66 14.92
N LYS A 381 23.46 -4.93 13.62
CA LYS A 381 24.67 -5.54 13.03
C LYS A 381 25.92 -4.70 13.24
N ILE A 382 25.81 -3.37 13.15
CA ILE A 382 26.94 -2.47 13.44
C ILE A 382 27.33 -2.55 14.92
N ARG A 383 26.37 -2.57 15.85
CA ARG A 383 26.66 -2.68 17.29
C ARG A 383 27.29 -4.03 17.65
N GLU A 384 26.77 -5.11 17.10
CA GLU A 384 27.32 -6.47 17.30
C GLU A 384 28.76 -6.56 16.77
N ALA A 385 29.04 -6.01 15.59
CA ALA A 385 30.39 -5.99 15.02
C ALA A 385 31.38 -5.12 15.80
N VAL A 386 30.92 -4.03 16.43
CA VAL A 386 31.76 -3.23 17.33
C VAL A 386 32.07 -4.03 18.60
N HIS A 387 31.06 -4.66 19.21
CA HIS A 387 31.21 -5.44 20.44
C HIS A 387 32.11 -6.67 20.26
N SER A 388 32.04 -7.36 19.11
CA SER A 388 32.94 -8.48 18.81
C SER A 388 34.39 -8.02 18.68
N LYS A 389 34.64 -6.91 18.00
CA LYS A 389 35.99 -6.32 17.86
C LYS A 389 36.56 -5.86 19.19
N THR A 390 35.73 -5.35 20.10
CA THR A 390 36.20 -4.94 21.45
C THR A 390 36.58 -6.16 22.30
N LYS A 391 35.92 -7.31 22.11
CA LYS A 391 36.30 -8.55 22.81
C LYS A 391 37.61 -9.15 22.28
N GLU A 392 37.86 -9.08 20.97
CA GLU A 392 39.11 -9.53 20.36
C GLU A 392 40.33 -8.65 20.67
N THR A 393 40.15 -7.41 21.11
CA THR A 393 41.25 -6.50 21.50
C THR A 393 41.56 -6.53 23.00
N VAL A 394 40.73 -7.20 23.80
CA VAL A 394 40.90 -7.34 25.26
C VAL A 394 41.40 -8.74 25.65
N LEU A 395 41.37 -9.69 24.71
CA LEU A 395 42.09 -10.97 24.74
C LEU A 395 43.44 -10.80 24.05
#